data_AF-A0A2G6YEA6-F1
#
_entry.id   AF-A0A2G6YEA6-F1
#
_cell.length_a   1.000
_cell.length_b   1.000
_cell.length_c   1.000
_cell.angle_alpha   90.00
_cell.angle_beta   90.00
_cell.angle_gamma   90.00
#
_symmetry.space_group_name_H-M   'P 1'
#
loop_
_entity.id
_entity.type
_entity.pdbx_description
1 polymer ?
#
loop_
_entity_poly.entity_id
_entity_poly.type
_entity_poly.pdbx_seq_one_letter_code
_entity_poly.pdbx_strand_id
1 'polypeptide(L)'
;MSQDTPSTPPSTQAWNWQRFECLALAHWAEQRRHYLGYLLVLAILYAVLLLLTLGVSSFKAFDAEVQAAFYFSGLFLTGYVFAGRYFDGIAQRESALLILMRPASVLEKWALCVLVVAVFYPLAYSALFLLMSWPVLQLVVFVRPLLSEGVVSLDKYFLFVPWWPHGGEHAVISLRAQMGLWMALWASQAFVLAGTLYFRKAGMLKALVVGFALFVLTVLWTVVTGARTESLSVWWSLEAEVFTPWLHGLNALVWIVVPGLLWGLVYVNLQEKELL
;
A
#
# COMPACT_ATOMS: atom_id res chain seq x y z
N MET A 1 -22.63 38.57 46.75
CA MET A 1 -22.25 37.15 46.60
C MET A 1 -22.98 36.60 45.39
N SER A 2 -22.41 36.80 44.21
CA SER A 2 -22.87 36.19 42.96
C SER A 2 -22.25 34.80 42.86
N GLN A 3 -23.10 33.79 42.74
CA GLN A 3 -22.70 32.39 42.60
C GLN A 3 -22.01 32.19 41.24
N ASP A 4 -20.71 31.88 41.28
CA ASP A 4 -19.99 31.37 40.12
C ASP A 4 -20.55 29.98 39.78
N THR A 5 -21.28 29.90 38.67
CA THR A 5 -21.65 28.63 38.06
C THR A 5 -20.38 27.90 37.61
N PRO A 6 -20.22 26.60 37.93
CA PRO A 6 -19.07 25.85 37.46
C PRO A 6 -19.13 25.75 35.93
N SER A 7 -18.17 26.39 35.25
CA SER A 7 -17.95 26.23 33.83
C SER A 7 -17.67 24.75 33.57
N THR A 8 -18.59 24.06 32.90
CA THR A 8 -18.35 22.73 32.36
C THR A 8 -17.07 22.78 31.53
N PRO A 9 -16.08 21.90 31.78
CA PRO A 9 -14.88 21.87 30.96
C PRO A 9 -15.31 21.68 29.50
N PRO A 10 -14.70 22.39 28.53
CA PRO A 10 -15.02 22.19 27.13
C PRO A 10 -14.85 20.71 26.82
N SER A 11 -15.92 20.06 26.35
CA SER A 11 -15.83 18.69 25.88
C SER A 11 -14.79 18.68 24.76
N THR A 12 -13.64 18.05 25.01
CA THR A 12 -12.62 17.81 24.00
C THR A 12 -13.22 16.86 22.98
N GLN A 13 -13.89 17.42 21.97
CA GLN A 13 -14.43 16.64 20.87
C GLN A 13 -13.30 15.83 20.23
N ALA A 14 -13.45 14.51 20.24
CA ALA A 14 -12.48 13.58 19.67
C ALA A 14 -12.31 13.75 18.15
N TRP A 15 -13.32 14.32 17.47
CA TRP A 15 -13.33 14.56 16.04
C TRP A 15 -13.99 15.90 15.72
N ASN A 16 -13.30 16.74 14.95
CA ASN A 16 -13.86 17.94 14.36
C ASN A 16 -13.42 18.05 12.89
N TRP A 17 -14.39 18.07 11.99
CA TRP A 17 -14.16 18.08 10.55
C TRP A 17 -13.37 19.31 10.06
N GLN A 18 -13.65 20.50 10.60
CA GLN A 18 -12.95 21.72 10.21
C GLN A 18 -11.47 21.69 10.62
N ARG A 19 -11.17 21.10 11.80
CA ARG A 19 -9.79 20.90 12.27
C ARG A 19 -9.07 19.89 11.39
N PHE A 20 -9.74 18.80 11.01
CA PHE A 20 -9.21 17.79 10.12
C PHE A 20 -8.87 18.36 8.73
N GLU A 21 -9.75 19.17 8.12
CA GLU A 21 -9.50 19.82 6.84
C GLU A 21 -8.29 20.76 6.90
N CYS A 22 -8.22 21.62 7.91
CA CYS A 22 -7.07 22.51 8.12
C CYS A 22 -5.76 21.71 8.30
N LEU A 23 -5.81 20.59 9.03
CA LEU A 23 -4.67 19.70 9.21
C LEU A 23 -4.24 19.04 7.90
N ALA A 24 -5.20 18.57 7.08
CA ALA A 24 -4.93 17.97 5.77
C ALA A 24 -4.33 18.99 4.80
N LEU A 25 -4.88 20.21 4.75
CA LEU A 25 -4.37 21.30 3.91
C LEU A 25 -2.95 21.72 4.31
N ALA A 26 -2.69 21.86 5.61
CA ALA A 26 -1.37 22.19 6.12
C ALA A 26 -0.35 21.08 5.80
N HIS A 27 -0.72 19.81 6.03
CA HIS A 27 0.11 18.66 5.66
C HIS A 27 0.45 18.66 4.17
N TRP A 28 -0.54 18.91 3.32
CA TRP A 28 -0.34 18.95 1.88
C TRP A 28 0.55 20.12 1.44
N ALA A 29 0.36 21.31 2.01
CA ALA A 29 1.17 22.48 1.69
C ALA A 29 2.66 22.26 1.98
N GLU A 30 2.98 21.59 3.09
CA GLU A 30 4.34 21.28 3.52
C GLU A 30 4.96 20.10 2.75
N GLN A 31 4.21 19.02 2.56
CA GLN A 31 4.75 17.76 2.04
C GLN A 31 4.58 17.58 0.53
N ARG A 32 3.83 18.44 -0.18
CA ARG A 32 3.60 18.31 -1.63
C ARG A 32 4.88 18.15 -2.45
N ARG A 33 5.93 18.92 -2.12
CA ARG A 33 7.20 18.89 -2.87
C ARG A 33 7.92 17.56 -2.68
N HIS A 34 7.90 17.03 -1.45
CA HIS A 34 8.48 15.74 -1.14
C HIS A 34 7.71 14.60 -1.83
N TYR A 35 6.38 14.64 -1.83
CA TYR A 35 5.56 13.65 -2.52
C TYR A 35 5.71 13.69 -4.04
N LEU A 36 5.76 14.88 -4.65
CA LEU A 36 6.05 15.02 -6.07
C LEU A 36 7.45 14.53 -6.43
N GLY A 37 8.46 14.85 -5.60
CA GLY A 37 9.82 14.33 -5.77
C GLY A 37 9.86 12.81 -5.68
N TYR A 38 9.14 12.21 -4.73
CA TYR A 38 9.03 10.77 -4.60
C TYR A 38 8.36 10.13 -5.83
N LEU A 39 7.23 10.68 -6.30
CA LEU A 39 6.57 10.23 -7.53
C LEU A 39 7.47 10.37 -8.77
N LEU A 40 8.27 11.44 -8.86
CA LEU A 40 9.22 11.62 -9.95
C LEU A 40 10.32 10.55 -9.92
N VAL A 41 10.87 10.24 -8.75
CA VAL A 41 11.84 9.14 -8.62
C VAL A 41 11.21 7.82 -9.01
N LEU A 42 9.96 7.55 -8.60
CA LEU A 42 9.23 6.36 -9.02
C LEU A 42 9.01 6.31 -10.53
N ALA A 43 8.64 7.42 -11.16
CA ALA A 43 8.51 7.54 -12.61
C ALA A 43 9.81 7.19 -13.32
N ILE A 44 10.96 7.71 -12.84
CA ILE A 44 12.27 7.42 -13.43
C ILE A 44 12.61 5.93 -13.27
N LEU A 45 12.48 5.38 -12.06
CA LEU A 45 12.77 3.96 -11.80
C LEU A 45 11.88 3.05 -12.66
N TYR A 46 10.60 3.38 -12.78
CA TYR A 46 9.67 2.63 -13.60
C TYR A 46 10.00 2.74 -15.09
N ALA A 47 10.35 3.93 -15.58
CA ALA A 47 10.80 4.11 -16.96
C ALA A 47 12.08 3.31 -17.27
N VAL A 48 13.05 3.29 -16.36
CA VAL A 48 14.26 2.47 -16.51
C VAL A 48 13.92 0.99 -16.56
N LEU A 49 13.03 0.51 -15.68
CA LEU A 49 12.57 -0.87 -15.68
C LEU A 49 11.90 -1.23 -17.02
N LEU A 50 11.01 -0.36 -17.52
CA LEU A 50 10.35 -0.52 -18.81
C LEU A 50 11.35 -0.60 -19.96
N LEU A 51 12.31 0.32 -20.03
CA LEU A 51 13.36 0.32 -21.06
C LEU A 51 14.17 -0.98 -21.03
N LEU A 52 14.54 -1.45 -19.84
CA LEU A 52 15.28 -2.70 -19.68
C LEU A 52 14.43 -3.88 -20.15
N THR A 53 13.16 -3.96 -19.75
CA THR A 53 12.27 -5.05 -20.16
C THR A 53 12.07 -5.06 -21.68
N LEU A 54 11.81 -3.91 -22.30
CA LEU A 54 11.61 -3.81 -23.74
C LEU A 54 12.89 -4.16 -24.51
N GLY A 55 14.05 -3.69 -24.04
CA GLY A 55 15.35 -3.96 -24.64
C GLY A 55 15.75 -5.43 -24.57
N VAL A 56 15.65 -6.05 -23.40
CA VAL A 56 16.02 -7.47 -23.19
C VAL A 56 15.07 -8.42 -23.93
N SER A 57 13.77 -8.11 -23.94
CA SER A 57 12.77 -8.99 -24.53
C SER A 57 12.45 -8.72 -26.00
N SER A 58 13.11 -7.74 -26.63
CA SER A 58 12.74 -7.26 -27.98
C SER A 58 11.23 -6.98 -28.09
N PHE A 59 10.68 -6.23 -27.13
CA PHE A 59 9.26 -5.88 -27.03
C PHE A 59 8.28 -7.05 -26.80
N LYS A 60 8.77 -8.28 -26.58
CA LYS A 60 7.90 -9.46 -26.36
C LYS A 60 7.32 -9.53 -24.95
N ALA A 61 8.05 -9.09 -23.93
CA ALA A 61 7.69 -9.33 -22.52
C ALA A 61 6.78 -8.26 -21.90
N PHE A 62 6.16 -7.37 -22.68
CA PHE A 62 5.24 -6.35 -22.16
C PHE A 62 3.77 -6.76 -22.34
N ASP A 63 3.44 -8.01 -22.01
CA ASP A 63 2.06 -8.46 -21.95
C ASP A 63 1.39 -8.04 -20.64
N ALA A 64 0.07 -8.25 -20.54
CA ALA A 64 -0.71 -7.82 -19.39
C ALA A 64 -0.33 -8.55 -18.08
N GLU A 65 0.26 -9.75 -18.16
CA GLU A 65 0.77 -10.51 -17.01
C GLU A 65 2.01 -9.88 -16.39
N VAL A 66 3.00 -9.55 -17.22
CA VAL A 66 4.20 -8.85 -16.76
C VAL A 66 3.85 -7.45 -16.26
N GLN A 67 2.89 -6.76 -16.91
CA GLN A 67 2.37 -5.47 -16.43
C GLN A 67 1.78 -5.59 -15.01
N ALA A 68 0.95 -6.61 -14.75
CA ALA A 68 0.36 -6.83 -13.44
C ALA A 68 1.42 -7.20 -12.39
N ALA A 69 2.40 -8.02 -12.74
CA ALA A 69 3.51 -8.37 -11.87
C ALA A 69 4.36 -7.14 -11.49
N PHE A 70 4.69 -6.28 -12.46
CA PHE A 70 5.40 -5.02 -12.21
C PHE A 70 4.60 -4.06 -11.35
N TYR A 71 3.29 -3.96 -11.60
CA TYR A 71 2.39 -3.13 -10.81
C TYR A 71 2.41 -3.54 -9.34
N PHE A 72 2.10 -4.81 -9.03
CA PHE A 72 2.03 -5.25 -7.64
C PHE A 72 3.40 -5.29 -6.95
N SER A 73 4.43 -5.82 -7.60
CA SER A 73 5.78 -5.86 -7.01
C SER A 73 6.31 -4.46 -6.71
N GLY A 74 6.14 -3.52 -7.65
CA GLY A 74 6.50 -2.13 -7.47
C GLY A 74 5.68 -1.48 -6.36
N LEU A 75 4.36 -1.67 -6.35
CA LEU A 75 3.47 -1.11 -5.32
C LEU A 75 3.80 -1.62 -3.91
N PHE A 76 4.09 -2.92 -3.74
CA PHE A 76 4.49 -3.49 -2.45
C PHE A 76 5.82 -2.91 -1.97
N LEU A 77 6.84 -2.89 -2.83
CA LEU A 77 8.16 -2.39 -2.48
C LEU A 77 8.10 -0.90 -2.12
N THR A 78 7.48 -0.11 -2.98
CA THR A 78 7.48 1.34 -2.86
C THR A 78 6.47 1.81 -1.82
N GLY A 79 5.33 1.13 -1.67
CA GLY A 79 4.36 1.37 -0.61
C GLY A 79 4.90 1.08 0.79
N TYR A 80 5.70 0.02 0.95
CA TYR A 80 6.42 -0.28 2.18
C TYR A 80 7.39 0.84 2.55
N VAL A 81 8.21 1.29 1.58
CA VAL A 81 9.18 2.36 1.78
C VAL A 81 8.48 3.69 2.09
N PHE A 82 7.42 4.03 1.36
CA PHE A 82 6.65 5.26 1.57
C PHE A 82 6.04 5.29 2.98
N ALA A 83 5.42 4.19 3.41
CA ALA A 83 4.87 4.05 4.75
C ALA A 83 5.95 4.24 5.82
N GLY A 84 7.13 3.61 5.67
CA GLY A 84 8.23 3.79 6.61
C GLY A 84 8.80 5.20 6.66
N ARG A 85 8.80 5.91 5.53
CA ARG A 85 9.25 7.31 5.46
C ARG A 85 8.23 8.32 5.99
N TYR A 86 6.94 7.96 6.06
CA TYR A 86 5.86 8.88 6.45
C TYR A 86 6.10 9.52 7.82
N PHE A 87 6.56 8.72 8.79
CA PHE A 87 6.88 9.19 10.14
C PHE A 87 8.38 9.40 10.40
N ASP A 88 9.26 9.24 9.40
CA ASP A 88 10.69 9.55 9.57
C ASP A 88 10.91 11.05 9.83
N GLY A 89 9.99 11.92 9.39
CA GLY A 89 9.94 13.32 9.83
C GLY A 89 9.62 13.46 11.33
N ILE A 90 8.78 12.61 11.92
CA ILE A 90 8.51 12.62 13.38
C ILE A 90 9.69 12.05 14.19
N ALA A 91 10.58 11.27 13.57
CA ALA A 91 11.81 10.85 14.25
C ALA A 91 12.80 12.01 14.47
N GLN A 92 12.67 13.09 13.70
CA GLN A 92 13.42 14.33 13.92
C GLN A 92 12.68 15.21 14.95
N ARG A 93 13.38 15.58 16.03
CA ARG A 93 12.81 16.30 17.19
C ARG A 93 12.03 17.56 16.81
N GLU A 94 12.47 18.28 15.78
CA GLU A 94 11.90 19.59 15.40
C GLU A 94 10.53 19.47 14.71
N SER A 95 10.35 18.49 13.82
CA SER A 95 9.07 18.21 13.15
C SER A 95 8.10 17.41 14.02
N ALA A 96 8.62 16.59 14.96
CA ALA A 96 7.80 15.97 16.00
C ALA A 96 7.11 17.03 16.85
N LEU A 97 7.84 18.06 17.28
CA LEU A 97 7.28 19.16 18.05
C LEU A 97 6.21 19.91 17.26
N LEU A 98 6.42 20.21 15.97
CA LEU A 98 5.40 20.88 15.15
C LEU A 98 4.12 20.06 14.97
N ILE A 99 4.23 18.73 14.82
CA ILE A 99 3.07 17.83 14.68
C ILE A 99 2.37 17.60 16.02
N LEU A 100 3.11 17.56 17.13
CA LEU A 100 2.57 17.44 18.48
C LEU A 100 1.93 18.74 18.97
N MET A 101 2.49 19.90 18.60
CA MET A 101 1.95 21.23 18.97
C MET A 101 0.72 21.64 18.16
N ARG A 102 0.40 20.95 17.05
CA ARG A 102 -0.85 21.22 16.32
C ARG A 102 -2.03 20.74 17.17
N PRO A 103 -3.04 21.59 17.41
CA PRO A 103 -4.23 21.24 18.16
C PRO A 103 -5.14 20.36 17.32
N ALA A 104 -4.74 19.11 17.10
CA ALA A 104 -5.47 18.05 16.41
C ALA A 104 -5.51 16.82 17.32
N SER A 105 -6.64 16.10 17.33
CA SER A 105 -6.74 14.87 18.12
C SER A 105 -5.86 13.76 17.52
N VAL A 106 -5.45 12.79 18.35
CA VAL A 106 -4.79 11.55 17.92
C VAL A 106 -5.56 10.89 16.77
N LEU A 107 -6.89 10.88 16.87
CA LEU A 107 -7.79 10.27 15.88
C LEU A 107 -7.73 10.99 14.53
N GLU A 108 -7.71 12.32 14.51
CA GLU A 108 -7.55 13.12 13.30
C GLU A 108 -6.20 12.86 12.62
N LYS A 109 -5.12 12.78 13.39
CA LYS A 109 -3.77 12.48 12.88
C LYS A 109 -3.66 11.06 12.32
N TRP A 110 -4.26 10.08 13.01
CA TRP A 110 -4.34 8.70 12.54
C TRP A 110 -5.17 8.59 11.26
N ALA A 111 -6.32 9.24 11.20
CA ALA A 111 -7.18 9.24 10.01
C ALA A 111 -6.46 9.86 8.80
N LEU A 112 -5.71 10.96 8.99
CA LEU A 112 -4.89 11.54 7.93
C LEU A 112 -3.80 10.56 7.48
N CYS A 113 -3.14 9.86 8.41
CA CYS A 113 -2.13 8.85 8.10
C CYS A 113 -2.72 7.72 7.24
N VAL A 114 -3.87 7.18 7.64
CA VAL A 114 -4.60 6.17 6.85
C VAL A 114 -4.93 6.72 5.47
N LEU A 115 -5.50 7.92 5.38
CA LEU A 115 -5.88 8.54 4.11
C LEU A 115 -4.68 8.70 3.17
N VAL A 116 -3.54 9.17 3.68
CA VAL A 116 -2.36 9.44 2.83
C VAL A 116 -1.65 8.14 2.44
N VAL A 117 -1.40 7.25 3.39
CA VAL A 117 -0.56 6.06 3.17
C VAL A 117 -1.35 4.90 2.55
N ALA A 118 -2.55 4.62 3.04
CA ALA A 118 -3.35 3.47 2.60
C ALA A 118 -4.24 3.77 1.39
N VAL A 119 -4.63 5.03 1.18
CA VAL A 119 -5.58 5.41 0.10
C VAL A 119 -4.92 6.25 -0.98
N PHE A 120 -4.38 7.43 -0.63
CA PHE A 120 -3.87 8.36 -1.61
C PHE A 120 -2.63 7.83 -2.32
N TYR A 121 -1.70 7.25 -1.57
CA TYR A 121 -0.46 6.73 -2.14
C TYR A 121 -0.70 5.66 -3.21
N PRO A 122 -1.48 4.59 -2.96
CA PRO A 122 -1.70 3.62 -4.01
C PRO A 122 -2.48 4.14 -5.21
N LEU A 123 -3.43 5.06 -5.00
CA LEU A 123 -4.14 5.71 -6.11
C LEU A 123 -3.18 6.53 -6.99
N ALA A 124 -2.29 7.30 -6.38
CA ALA A 124 -1.26 8.06 -7.10
C ALA A 124 -0.30 7.13 -7.85
N TYR A 125 0.08 6.01 -7.24
CA TYR A 125 0.89 4.97 -7.88
C TYR A 125 0.16 4.33 -9.07
N SER A 126 -1.12 3.97 -8.93
CA SER A 126 -1.94 3.44 -10.03
C SER A 126 -2.04 4.43 -11.19
N ALA A 127 -2.25 5.72 -10.90
CA ALA A 127 -2.33 6.76 -11.92
C ALA A 127 -1.00 6.91 -12.68
N LEU A 128 0.13 6.91 -11.96
CA LEU A 128 1.47 6.99 -12.55
C LEU A 128 1.79 5.75 -13.41
N PHE A 129 1.43 4.56 -12.93
CA PHE A 129 1.55 3.33 -13.69
C PHE A 129 0.77 3.39 -15.00
N LEU A 130 -0.52 3.77 -14.95
CA LEU A 130 -1.35 3.88 -16.14
C LEU A 130 -0.81 4.92 -17.13
N LEU A 131 -0.37 6.08 -16.63
CA LEU A 131 0.21 7.15 -17.42
C LEU A 131 1.47 6.70 -18.19
N MET A 132 2.30 5.86 -17.57
CA MET A 132 3.55 5.38 -18.17
C MET A 132 3.36 4.13 -19.04
N SER A 133 2.51 3.19 -18.62
CA SER A 133 2.26 1.93 -19.32
C SER A 133 1.47 2.13 -20.61
N TRP A 134 0.56 3.12 -20.65
CA TRP A 134 -0.23 3.43 -21.84
C TRP A 134 0.61 3.75 -23.09
N PRO A 135 1.52 4.74 -23.09
CA PRO A 135 2.32 5.05 -24.29
C PRO A 135 3.24 3.90 -24.68
N VAL A 136 3.76 3.16 -23.69
CA VAL A 136 4.63 2.01 -23.95
C VAL A 136 3.86 0.88 -24.63
N LEU A 137 2.62 0.61 -24.21
CA LEU A 137 1.78 -0.39 -24.85
C LEU A 137 1.52 -0.03 -26.32
N GLN A 138 1.20 1.24 -26.61
CA GLN A 138 0.99 1.70 -27.98
C GLN A 138 2.25 1.50 -28.84
N LEU A 139 3.43 1.76 -28.28
CA LEU A 139 4.70 1.51 -28.94
C LEU A 139 4.92 0.01 -29.20
N VAL A 140 4.65 -0.86 -28.22
CA VAL A 140 4.78 -2.32 -28.36
C VAL A 140 3.87 -2.85 -29.46
N VAL A 141 2.60 -2.43 -29.48
CA VAL A 141 1.62 -2.84 -30.51
C VAL A 141 2.05 -2.38 -31.90
N PHE A 142 2.68 -1.21 -32.01
CA PHE A 142 3.17 -0.68 -33.29
C PHE A 142 4.44 -1.38 -33.78
N VAL A 143 5.42 -1.59 -32.89
CA VAL A 143 6.76 -2.09 -33.26
C VAL A 143 6.79 -3.61 -33.43
N ARG A 144 6.00 -4.35 -32.63
CA ARG A 144 6.06 -5.82 -32.60
C ARG A 144 5.76 -6.48 -33.96
N PRO A 145 4.73 -6.07 -34.73
CA PRO A 145 4.49 -6.63 -36.07
C PRO A 145 5.63 -6.34 -37.06
N LEU A 146 6.38 -5.25 -36.87
CA LEU A 146 7.49 -4.86 -37.75
C LEU A 146 8.76 -5.69 -37.48
N LEU A 147 8.92 -6.20 -36.25
CA LEU A 147 10.08 -6.98 -35.82
C LEU A 147 9.86 -8.50 -35.91
N SER A 148 8.64 -8.95 -36.15
CA SER A 148 8.28 -10.36 -36.18
C SER A 148 8.24 -10.90 -37.61
N GLU A 149 8.89 -12.04 -37.84
CA GLU A 149 8.82 -12.75 -39.13
C GLU A 149 7.55 -13.63 -39.30
N GLY A 150 6.56 -13.51 -38.41
CA GLY A 150 5.35 -14.36 -38.40
C GLY A 150 4.10 -13.67 -37.86
N VAL A 151 2.98 -14.41 -37.82
CA VAL A 151 1.68 -13.89 -37.31
C VAL A 151 1.79 -13.60 -35.81
N VAL A 152 1.61 -12.34 -35.46
CA VAL A 152 1.69 -11.83 -34.09
C VAL A 152 0.30 -11.80 -33.48
N SER A 153 0.02 -12.69 -32.52
CA SER A 153 -1.19 -12.58 -31.69
C SER A 153 -1.03 -11.41 -30.71
N LEU A 154 -1.88 -10.40 -30.85
CA LEU A 154 -1.88 -9.20 -30.02
C LEU A 154 -2.83 -9.30 -28.81
N ASP A 155 -3.54 -10.42 -28.67
CA ASP A 155 -4.57 -10.64 -27.65
C ASP A 155 -4.04 -10.54 -26.20
N LYS A 156 -2.73 -10.75 -26.01
CA LYS A 156 -2.05 -10.64 -24.71
C LYS A 156 -1.58 -9.21 -24.39
N TYR A 157 -1.64 -8.30 -25.35
CA TYR A 157 -1.12 -6.93 -25.27
C TYR A 157 -2.28 -5.95 -25.07
N PHE A 158 -2.88 -6.00 -23.90
CA PHE A 158 -3.81 -4.99 -23.42
C PHE A 158 -3.26 -4.31 -22.18
N LEU A 159 -3.82 -3.15 -21.86
CA LEU A 159 -3.43 -2.40 -20.68
C LEU A 159 -4.01 -3.09 -19.45
N PHE A 160 -3.15 -3.47 -18.51
CA PHE A 160 -3.62 -3.86 -17.19
C PHE A 160 -4.14 -2.63 -16.43
N VAL A 161 -5.43 -2.62 -16.09
CA VAL A 161 -6.05 -1.54 -15.31
C VAL A 161 -6.28 -2.00 -13.86
N PRO A 162 -5.55 -1.46 -12.87
CA PRO A 162 -5.80 -1.78 -11.47
C PRO A 162 -7.26 -1.50 -11.10
N TRP A 163 -7.83 -2.33 -10.21
CA TRP A 163 -9.22 -2.21 -9.73
C TRP A 163 -10.31 -2.55 -10.76
N TRP A 164 -9.94 -2.83 -12.01
CA TRP A 164 -10.89 -3.20 -13.04
C TRP A 164 -10.99 -4.73 -13.18
N PRO A 165 -12.21 -5.29 -13.22
CA PRO A 165 -12.41 -6.69 -13.56
C PRO A 165 -12.08 -6.90 -15.03
N HIS A 166 -10.97 -7.58 -15.30
CA HIS A 166 -10.69 -8.06 -16.65
C HIS A 166 -11.53 -9.34 -16.81
N GLY A 167 -12.62 -9.25 -17.59
CA GLY A 167 -13.52 -10.38 -17.83
C GLY A 167 -13.10 -11.21 -19.06
N GLY A 168 -13.45 -12.51 -19.06
CA GLY A 168 -13.24 -13.44 -20.20
C GLY A 168 -11.91 -14.19 -20.18
N GLU A 169 -11.51 -14.78 -21.32
CA GLU A 169 -10.24 -15.52 -21.52
C GLU A 169 -8.97 -14.67 -21.31
N HIS A 170 -9.14 -13.36 -21.06
CA HIS A 170 -8.08 -12.35 -20.96
C HIS A 170 -7.90 -11.86 -19.52
N ALA A 171 -8.49 -12.55 -18.53
CA ALA A 171 -8.35 -12.21 -17.12
C ALA A 171 -6.97 -12.61 -16.57
N VAL A 172 -6.01 -11.68 -16.53
CA VAL A 172 -4.68 -11.91 -15.97
C VAL A 172 -4.73 -12.20 -14.46
N ILE A 173 -5.47 -11.35 -13.73
CA ILE A 173 -5.66 -11.46 -12.29
C ILE A 173 -7.13 -11.15 -11.99
N SER A 174 -7.80 -12.06 -11.30
CA SER A 174 -9.19 -11.87 -10.89
C SER A 174 -9.34 -10.68 -9.94
N LEU A 175 -10.50 -10.03 -9.96
CA LEU A 175 -10.79 -8.92 -9.05
C LEU A 175 -10.60 -9.34 -7.58
N ARG A 176 -10.94 -10.59 -7.24
CA ARG A 176 -10.77 -11.14 -5.90
C ARG A 176 -9.28 -11.26 -5.51
N ALA A 177 -8.43 -11.75 -6.41
CA ALA A 177 -6.98 -11.80 -6.22
C ALA A 177 -6.38 -10.39 -6.06
N GLN A 178 -6.86 -9.41 -6.85
CA GLN A 178 -6.45 -8.03 -6.68
C GLN A 178 -6.81 -7.50 -5.28
N MET A 179 -8.04 -7.71 -4.80
CA MET A 179 -8.47 -7.32 -3.45
C MET A 179 -7.59 -7.96 -2.36
N GLY A 180 -7.23 -9.22 -2.52
CA GLY A 180 -6.30 -9.90 -1.61
C GLY A 180 -4.94 -9.22 -1.50
N LEU A 181 -4.34 -8.90 -2.64
CA LEU A 181 -3.08 -8.16 -2.72
C LEU A 181 -3.20 -6.76 -2.11
N TRP A 182 -4.35 -6.10 -2.28
CA TRP A 182 -4.63 -4.81 -1.63
C TRP A 182 -4.68 -4.91 -0.11
N MET A 183 -5.33 -5.93 0.44
CA MET A 183 -5.38 -6.16 1.89
C MET A 183 -3.99 -6.49 2.45
N ALA A 184 -3.21 -7.28 1.72
CA ALA A 184 -1.83 -7.57 2.07
C ALA A 184 -0.94 -6.31 2.03
N LEU A 185 -1.14 -5.42 1.06
CA LEU A 185 -0.47 -4.13 1.01
C LEU A 185 -0.83 -3.30 2.25
N TRP A 186 -2.12 -3.18 2.57
CA TRP A 186 -2.60 -2.47 3.76
C TRP A 186 -1.99 -3.00 5.06
N ALA A 187 -1.93 -4.33 5.24
CA ALA A 187 -1.24 -4.95 6.37
C ALA A 187 0.24 -4.57 6.40
N SER A 188 0.92 -4.65 5.25
CA SER A 188 2.35 -4.36 5.17
C SER A 188 2.67 -2.91 5.53
N GLN A 189 1.88 -1.95 5.04
CA GLN A 189 2.05 -0.52 5.35
C GLN A 189 1.81 -0.25 6.82
N ALA A 190 0.73 -0.80 7.39
CA ALA A 190 0.42 -0.66 8.81
C ALA A 190 1.51 -1.24 9.70
N PHE A 191 2.05 -2.41 9.33
CA PHE A 191 3.12 -3.08 10.07
C PHE A 191 4.41 -2.25 10.11
N VAL A 192 4.78 -1.63 8.98
CA VAL A 192 5.95 -0.73 8.94
C VAL A 192 5.70 0.51 9.78
N LEU A 193 4.55 1.16 9.63
CA LEU A 193 4.20 2.34 10.41
C LEU A 193 4.25 2.05 11.91
N ALA A 194 3.64 0.94 12.33
CA ALA A 194 3.71 0.43 13.69
C ALA A 194 5.16 0.28 14.17
N GLY A 195 6.02 -0.36 13.37
CA GLY A 195 7.42 -0.54 13.70
C GLY A 195 8.21 0.78 13.77
N THR A 196 7.94 1.74 12.88
CA THR A 196 8.56 3.08 12.93
C THR A 196 8.14 3.89 14.16
N LEU A 197 6.91 3.69 14.64
CA LEU A 197 6.44 4.33 15.87
C LEU A 197 7.01 3.64 17.11
N TYR A 198 7.02 2.32 17.15
CA TYR A 198 7.48 1.53 18.29
C TYR A 198 9.00 1.64 18.52
N PHE A 199 9.80 1.53 17.47
CA PHE A 199 11.26 1.55 17.59
C PHE A 199 11.83 2.98 17.48
N ARG A 200 12.52 3.44 18.53
CA ARG A 200 13.16 4.77 18.56
C ARG A 200 14.25 5.02 17.51
N LYS A 201 14.96 3.98 17.08
CA LYS A 201 16.06 4.05 16.10
C LYS A 201 15.93 2.94 15.07
N ALA A 202 16.11 3.29 13.80
CA ALA A 202 16.05 2.38 12.65
C ALA A 202 14.75 1.55 12.61
N GLY A 203 13.61 2.19 12.89
CA GLY A 203 12.35 1.48 13.08
C GLY A 203 11.85 0.73 11.84
N MET A 204 12.05 1.31 10.64
CA MET A 204 11.73 0.63 9.38
C MET A 204 12.56 -0.65 9.19
N LEU A 205 13.87 -0.60 9.44
CA LEU A 205 14.75 -1.78 9.29
C LEU A 205 14.39 -2.87 10.30
N LYS A 206 14.10 -2.49 11.54
CA LYS A 206 13.69 -3.44 12.58
C LYS A 206 12.33 -4.05 12.27
N ALA A 207 11.38 -3.26 11.77
CA ALA A 207 10.11 -3.77 11.27
C ALA A 207 10.35 -4.80 10.17
N LEU A 208 11.21 -4.50 9.19
CA LEU A 208 11.56 -5.43 8.11
C LEU A 208 12.13 -6.74 8.65
N VAL A 209 13.07 -6.69 9.60
CA VAL A 209 13.66 -7.88 10.22
C VAL A 209 12.61 -8.71 10.95
N VAL A 210 11.74 -8.08 11.73
CA VAL A 210 10.64 -8.78 12.44
C VAL A 210 9.67 -9.39 11.43
N GLY A 211 9.29 -8.66 10.38
CA GLY A 211 8.41 -9.17 9.33
C GLY A 211 9.02 -10.35 8.59
N PHE A 212 10.32 -10.30 8.29
CA PHE A 212 11.06 -11.40 7.68
C PHE A 212 11.14 -12.62 8.61
N ALA A 213 11.42 -12.41 9.90
CA ALA A 213 11.41 -13.48 10.90
C ALA A 213 10.04 -14.15 11.00
N LEU A 214 8.95 -13.37 11.04
CA LEU A 214 7.58 -13.88 11.03
C LEU A 214 7.26 -14.66 9.76
N PHE A 215 7.69 -14.16 8.59
CA PHE A 215 7.54 -14.87 7.33
C PHE A 215 8.25 -16.24 7.36
N VAL A 216 9.51 -16.29 7.79
CA VAL A 216 10.27 -17.54 7.92
C VAL A 216 9.59 -18.51 8.89
N LEU A 217 9.15 -18.02 10.04
CA LEU A 217 8.42 -18.84 11.02
C LEU A 217 7.11 -19.39 10.45
N THR A 218 6.40 -18.59 9.65
CA THR A 218 5.15 -19.02 9.00
C THR A 218 5.45 -20.10 7.95
N VAL A 219 6.49 -19.94 7.14
CA VAL A 219 6.91 -20.96 6.17
C VAL A 219 7.32 -22.24 6.88
N LEU A 220 8.15 -22.16 7.92
CA LEU A 220 8.54 -23.34 8.72
C LEU A 220 7.33 -24.05 9.32
N TRP A 221 6.35 -23.28 9.83
CA TRP A 221 5.11 -23.82 10.35
C TRP A 221 4.30 -24.56 9.27
N THR A 222 4.19 -24.00 8.07
CA THR A 222 3.50 -24.69 6.95
C THR A 222 4.18 -26.00 6.57
N VAL A 223 5.52 -26.04 6.59
CA VAL A 223 6.29 -27.27 6.34
C VAL A 223 6.05 -28.31 7.43
N VAL A 224 6.09 -27.93 8.70
CA VAL A 224 5.88 -28.84 9.85
C VAL A 224 4.48 -29.43 9.86
N THR A 225 3.48 -28.61 9.53
CA THR A 225 2.06 -29.02 9.53
C THR A 225 1.63 -29.73 8.25
N GLY A 226 2.48 -29.75 7.21
CA GLY A 226 2.12 -30.21 5.87
C GLY A 226 1.02 -29.37 5.22
N ALA A 227 0.77 -28.15 5.73
CA ALA A 227 -0.24 -27.26 5.20
C ALA A 227 0.16 -26.81 3.79
N ARG A 228 -0.77 -26.92 2.84
CA ARG A 228 -0.56 -26.41 1.47
C ARG A 228 -0.32 -24.90 1.57
N THR A 229 0.72 -24.38 0.93
CA THR A 229 1.03 -22.92 0.92
C THR A 229 -0.11 -22.09 0.33
N GLU A 230 -0.86 -22.68 -0.60
CA GLU A 230 -2.12 -22.17 -1.15
C GLU A 230 -3.16 -21.86 -0.06
N SER A 231 -3.08 -22.50 1.13
CA SER A 231 -3.99 -22.27 2.26
C SER A 231 -4.06 -20.81 2.71
N LEU A 232 -2.97 -20.04 2.52
CA LEU A 232 -2.89 -18.61 2.88
C LEU A 232 -3.59 -17.70 1.86
N SER A 233 -3.65 -18.13 0.59
CA SER A 233 -4.29 -17.42 -0.51
C SER A 233 -5.68 -17.96 -0.88
N VAL A 234 -6.21 -18.94 -0.12
CA VAL A 234 -7.50 -19.60 -0.38
C VAL A 234 -8.63 -18.62 -0.62
N TRP A 235 -8.72 -17.56 0.20
CA TRP A 235 -9.79 -16.57 0.09
C TRP A 235 -9.85 -15.91 -1.31
N TRP A 236 -8.72 -15.79 -2.00
CA TRP A 236 -8.64 -15.09 -3.28
C TRP A 236 -8.09 -15.91 -4.45
N SER A 237 -7.83 -17.21 -4.25
CA SER A 237 -7.45 -18.14 -5.32
C SER A 237 -8.67 -18.48 -6.20
N LEU A 238 -8.43 -18.62 -7.50
CA LEU A 238 -9.42 -19.08 -8.48
C LEU A 238 -9.58 -20.60 -8.48
N GLU A 239 -8.56 -21.35 -8.03
CA GLU A 239 -8.58 -22.83 -7.95
C GLU A 239 -9.28 -23.33 -6.69
N ALA A 240 -9.99 -22.44 -5.99
CA ALA A 240 -10.42 -22.66 -4.62
C ALA A 240 -11.69 -23.51 -4.47
N GLU A 241 -12.14 -24.15 -5.55
CA GLU A 241 -13.17 -25.20 -5.54
C GLU A 241 -12.76 -26.41 -4.68
N VAL A 242 -11.46 -26.58 -4.43
CA VAL A 242 -10.91 -27.67 -3.59
C VAL A 242 -11.10 -27.41 -2.08
N PHE A 243 -11.40 -26.18 -1.66
CA PHE A 243 -11.45 -25.80 -0.24
C PHE A 243 -12.88 -25.62 0.29
N THR A 244 -13.08 -25.98 1.56
CA THR A 244 -14.38 -25.88 2.23
C THR A 244 -14.81 -24.42 2.46
N PRO A 245 -16.11 -24.07 2.30
CA PRO A 245 -16.59 -22.70 2.44
C PRO A 245 -16.30 -22.01 3.79
N TRP A 246 -16.22 -22.77 4.88
CA TRP A 246 -15.88 -22.21 6.19
C TRP A 246 -14.41 -21.77 6.28
N LEU A 247 -13.49 -22.51 5.63
CA LEU A 247 -12.06 -22.19 5.57
C LEU A 247 -11.85 -20.89 4.80
N HIS A 248 -12.62 -20.71 3.73
CA HIS A 248 -12.71 -19.45 2.97
C HIS A 248 -13.14 -18.28 3.85
N GLY A 249 -14.22 -18.45 4.63
CA GLY A 249 -14.74 -17.42 5.53
C GLY A 249 -13.74 -17.03 6.62
N LEU A 250 -13.05 -18.01 7.23
CA LEU A 250 -12.03 -17.74 8.24
C LEU A 250 -10.80 -17.05 7.66
N ASN A 251 -10.31 -17.51 6.51
CA ASN A 251 -9.16 -16.89 5.86
C ASN A 251 -9.48 -15.43 5.47
N ALA A 252 -10.68 -15.17 4.94
CA ALA A 252 -11.16 -13.81 4.68
C ALA A 252 -11.18 -12.95 5.95
N LEU A 253 -11.68 -13.50 7.06
CA LEU A 253 -11.72 -12.81 8.35
C LEU A 253 -10.31 -12.46 8.83
N VAL A 254 -9.35 -13.38 8.72
CA VAL A 254 -7.94 -13.12 9.07
C VAL A 254 -7.38 -11.96 8.26
N TRP A 255 -7.60 -11.93 6.94
CA TRP A 255 -7.09 -10.85 6.09
C TRP A 255 -7.77 -9.51 6.30
N ILE A 256 -8.95 -9.45 6.93
CA ILE A 256 -9.61 -8.19 7.32
C ILE A 256 -9.17 -7.76 8.72
N VAL A 257 -9.12 -8.71 9.67
CA VAL A 257 -8.82 -8.44 11.07
C VAL A 257 -7.35 -8.06 11.25
N VAL A 258 -6.42 -8.72 10.57
CA VAL A 258 -4.97 -8.46 10.71
C VAL A 258 -4.61 -7.00 10.35
N PRO A 259 -4.96 -6.47 9.15
CA PRO A 259 -4.75 -5.05 8.86
C PRO A 259 -5.45 -4.13 9.87
N GLY A 260 -6.68 -4.46 10.29
CA GLY A 260 -7.44 -3.67 11.26
C GLY A 260 -6.71 -3.55 12.62
N LEU A 261 -6.19 -4.66 13.13
CA LEU A 261 -5.39 -4.71 14.36
C LEU A 261 -4.07 -3.95 14.21
N LEU A 262 -3.39 -4.09 13.08
CA LEU A 262 -2.13 -3.39 12.82
C LEU A 262 -2.35 -1.87 12.77
N TRP A 263 -3.40 -1.41 12.10
CA TRP A 263 -3.78 0.01 12.09
C TRP A 263 -4.25 0.51 13.46
N GLY A 264 -4.91 -0.34 14.26
CA GLY A 264 -5.22 -0.05 15.66
C GLY A 264 -3.94 0.09 16.52
N LEU A 265 -2.92 -0.73 16.26
CA LEU A 265 -1.63 -0.62 16.93
C LEU A 265 -0.88 0.66 16.54
N VAL A 266 -1.02 1.12 15.29
CA VAL A 266 -0.54 2.46 14.89
C VAL A 266 -1.23 3.55 15.72
N TYR A 267 -2.55 3.47 15.92
CA TYR A 267 -3.30 4.44 16.72
C TYR A 267 -2.82 4.48 18.17
N VAL A 268 -2.69 3.32 18.84
CA VAL A 268 -2.21 3.23 20.22
C VAL A 268 -0.80 3.78 20.37
N ASN A 269 0.13 3.40 19.48
CA ASN A 269 1.50 3.91 19.52
C ASN A 269 1.58 5.42 19.28
N LEU A 270 0.66 5.98 18.49
CA LEU A 270 0.58 7.42 18.26
C LEU A 270 0.06 8.14 19.52
N GLN A 271 -0.96 7.58 20.17
CA GLN A 271 -1.48 8.08 21.44
C GLN A 271 -0.42 8.09 22.54
N GLU A 272 0.33 7.00 22.71
CA GLU A 272 1.39 6.91 23.72
C GLU A 272 2.48 7.98 23.51
N LYS A 273 2.80 8.32 22.25
CA LYS A 273 3.78 9.36 21.94
C LYS A 273 3.29 10.78 22.21
N GLU A 274 1.99 11.04 22.23
CA GLU A 274 1.46 12.37 22.59
C GLU A 274 1.45 12.60 24.11
N LEU A 275 1.43 11.52 24.89
CA LEU A 275 1.39 11.58 26.35
C LEU A 275 2.77 11.68 27.01
N LEU A 276 3.86 11.42 26.26
CA LEU A 276 5.25 11.42 26.72
C LEU A 276 5.99 12.70 26.36
#